data_AF-A0A961MQK8-F1
#
_entry.id   AF-A0A961MQK8-F1
#
_cell.length_a   1.000
_cell.length_b   1.000
_cell.length_c   1.000
_cell.angle_alpha   90.00
_cell.angle_beta   90.00
_cell.angle_gamma   90.00
#
_symmetry.space_group_name_H-M   'P 1'
#
loop_
_entity.id
_entity.type
_entity.pdbx_description
1 polymer ?
#
loop_
_entity_poly.entity_id
_entity_poly.type
_entity_poly.pdbx_seq_one_letter_code
_entity_poly.pdbx_strand_id
1 'polypeptide(L)'
;MKLGLLTAPFPDTELMEVARWSASAGFEALEIACWPASGGEARRYAGTSHIDVDGITGARAREIAAALGETGVAISALGYYP
;
A
#
# COMPACT_ATOMS: atom_id res chain seq x y z
N MET A 1 -15.48 -13.96 -4.89
CA MET A 1 -14.02 -13.92 -5.08
C MET A 1 -13.65 -12.47 -5.30
N LYS A 2 -12.70 -11.91 -4.53
CA LYS A 2 -12.33 -10.48 -4.61
C LYS A 2 -11.19 -10.30 -5.59
N LEU A 3 -11.32 -9.38 -6.54
CA LEU A 3 -10.22 -8.97 -7.41
C LEU A 3 -9.43 -7.83 -6.75
N GLY A 4 -8.10 -7.92 -6.74
CA GLY A 4 -7.23 -6.92 -6.14
C GLY A 4 -5.95 -6.67 -6.92
N LEU A 5 -5.13 -5.76 -6.42
CA LEU A 5 -3.85 -5.41 -7.02
C LEU A 5 -2.76 -5.16 -5.96
N LEU A 6 -1.51 -5.31 -6.38
CA LEU A 6 -0.33 -4.86 -5.65
C LEU A 6 -0.11 -3.36 -5.90
N THR A 7 0.16 -2.57 -4.86
CA THR A 7 0.33 -1.11 -4.99
C THR A 7 1.68 -0.68 -5.59
N ALA A 8 2.68 -1.57 -5.64
CA ALA A 8 4.04 -1.27 -6.14
C ALA A 8 4.12 -0.56 -7.52
N PRO A 9 3.24 -0.83 -8.51
CA PRO A 9 3.25 -0.12 -9.79
C PRO A 9 2.89 1.38 -9.74
N PHE A 10 2.54 1.92 -8.58
CA PHE A 10 2.13 3.32 -8.38
C PHE A 10 3.18 4.11 -7.56
N PRO A 11 4.42 4.34 -8.05
CA PRO A 11 5.51 4.96 -7.30
C PRO A 11 5.24 6.40 -6.89
N ASP A 12 4.52 7.15 -7.73
CA ASP A 12 4.30 8.58 -7.56
C ASP A 12 2.87 8.90 -7.07
N THR A 13 2.11 7.89 -6.65
CA THR A 13 0.72 8.05 -6.17
C THR A 13 0.63 7.65 -4.71
N GLU A 14 0.04 8.53 -3.90
CA GLU A 14 -0.16 8.28 -2.49
C GLU A 14 -1.08 7.07 -2.25
N LEU A 15 -0.83 6.31 -1.17
CA LEU A 15 -1.57 5.07 -0.87
C LEU A 15 -3.10 5.26 -0.87
N MET A 16 -3.57 6.38 -0.30
CA MET A 16 -5.00 6.69 -0.24
C MET A 16 -5.60 7.07 -1.60
N GLU A 17 -4.79 7.60 -2.51
CA GLU A 17 -5.22 7.85 -3.89
C GLU A 17 -5.31 6.54 -4.68
N VAL A 18 -4.32 5.65 -4.52
CA VAL A 18 -4.38 4.29 -5.08
C VAL A 18 -5.64 3.57 -4.59
N ALA A 19 -5.91 3.58 -3.28
CA ALA A 19 -7.07 2.91 -2.70
C ALA A 19 -8.42 3.45 -3.20
N ARG A 20 -8.56 4.77 -3.30
CA ARG A 20 -9.78 5.41 -3.84
C ARG A 20 -9.96 5.11 -5.33
N TRP A 21 -8.87 5.15 -6.09
CA TRP A 21 -8.91 4.79 -7.51
C TRP A 21 -9.28 3.31 -7.69
N SER A 22 -8.67 2.39 -6.93
CA SER A 22 -8.97 0.96 -6.97
C SER A 22 -10.45 0.68 -6.72
N ALA A 23 -11.04 1.31 -5.70
CA ALA A 23 -12.48 1.23 -5.46
C ALA A 23 -13.30 1.72 -6.67
N SER A 24 -12.93 2.88 -7.23
CA SER A 24 -13.63 3.44 -8.40
C SER A 24 -13.51 2.58 -9.66
N ALA A 25 -12.44 1.80 -9.78
CA ALA A 25 -12.18 0.87 -10.87
C ALA A 25 -12.79 -0.53 -10.65
N GLY A 26 -13.46 -0.75 -9.51
CA GLY A 26 -14.13 -2.02 -9.18
C GLY A 26 -13.21 -3.08 -8.55
N PHE A 27 -11.99 -2.73 -8.15
CA PHE A 27 -11.16 -3.60 -7.32
C PHE A 27 -11.66 -3.58 -5.87
N GLU A 28 -11.57 -4.74 -5.22
CA GLU A 28 -12.12 -4.96 -3.87
C GLU A 28 -11.03 -5.21 -2.82
N ALA A 29 -9.77 -5.36 -3.24
CA ALA A 29 -8.67 -5.69 -2.36
C ALA A 29 -7.33 -5.07 -2.81
N LEU A 30 -6.44 -4.83 -1.83
CA LEU A 30 -5.08 -4.35 -2.03
C LEU A 30 -4.06 -5.24 -1.33
N GLU A 31 -3.00 -5.58 -2.06
CA GLU A 31 -1.72 -5.96 -1.49
C GLU A 31 -0.84 -4.69 -1.42
N ILE A 32 -0.46 -4.28 -0.22
CA ILE A 32 0.20 -2.99 -0.02
C ILE A 32 1.71 -3.19 0.05
N ALA A 33 2.44 -2.47 -0.79
CA ALA A 33 3.88 -2.37 -0.73
C ALA A 33 4.34 -1.75 0.60
N CYS A 34 5.02 -2.53 1.44
CA CYS A 34 5.48 -2.11 2.75
C CYS A 34 6.90 -2.62 3.08
N TRP A 35 7.90 -1.77 2.99
CA TRP A 35 9.30 -2.08 3.35
C TRP A 35 10.04 -0.78 3.72
N PRO A 36 11.23 -0.86 4.36
CA PRO A 36 12.03 0.33 4.65
C PRO A 36 12.30 1.15 3.39
N ALA A 37 11.90 2.42 3.37
CA ALA A 37 12.10 3.28 2.20
C ALA A 37 13.59 3.65 1.98
N SER A 38 14.42 3.47 3.01
CA SER A 38 15.83 3.89 3.08
C SER A 38 16.85 2.85 2.57
N GLY A 39 16.41 1.78 1.90
CA GLY A 39 17.25 0.64 1.50
C GLY A 39 17.56 0.55 0.00
N GLY A 40 18.62 1.23 -0.45
CA GLY A 40 19.28 0.95 -1.74
C GLY A 40 18.73 1.68 -2.97
N GLU A 41 19.60 1.81 -3.96
CA GLU A 41 19.33 2.30 -5.33
C GLU A 41 17.94 1.84 -5.78
N ALA A 42 17.07 2.78 -6.20
CA ALA A 42 15.70 2.49 -6.63
C ALA A 42 15.68 1.28 -7.56
N ARG A 43 15.45 0.07 -7.02
CA ARG A 43 15.49 -1.13 -7.83
C ARG A 43 14.31 -1.03 -8.77
N ARG A 44 14.51 -1.49 -10.01
CA ARG A 44 13.55 -1.41 -11.13
C ARG A 44 12.10 -1.82 -10.79
N TYR A 45 11.88 -2.54 -9.69
CA TYR A 45 10.57 -2.99 -9.19
C TYR A 45 10.34 -2.81 -7.68
N ALA A 46 11.24 -2.14 -6.93
CA ALA A 46 11.16 -1.98 -5.46
C ALA A 46 11.24 -0.52 -4.98
N GLY A 47 11.11 0.45 -5.87
CA GLY A 47 11.15 1.88 -5.50
C GLY A 47 9.93 2.35 -4.71
N THR A 48 8.81 1.64 -4.81
CA THR A 48 7.52 2.09 -4.24
C THR A 48 7.27 1.46 -2.88
N SER A 49 7.55 2.17 -1.78
CA SER A 49 7.08 1.76 -0.45
C SER A 49 5.95 2.67 0.00
N HIS A 50 4.70 2.22 -0.15
CA HIS A 50 3.52 2.99 0.28
C HIS A 50 3.37 3.04 1.80
N ILE A 51 3.87 2.02 2.49
CA ILE A 51 4.01 2.03 3.94
C ILE A 51 5.48 1.83 4.24
N ASP A 52 6.18 2.91 4.55
CA ASP A 52 7.49 2.82 5.17
C ASP A 52 7.32 2.22 6.58
N VAL A 53 7.85 1.01 6.75
CA VAL A 53 7.78 0.28 8.01
C VAL A 53 8.97 0.57 8.90
N ASP A 54 9.98 1.29 8.42
CA ASP A 54 11.06 1.76 9.27
C ASP A 54 10.54 2.82 10.25
N GLY A 55 10.68 2.57 11.55
CA GLY A 55 10.20 3.47 12.60
C GLY A 55 8.67 3.64 12.70
N ILE A 56 7.85 2.85 11.99
CA ILE A 56 6.38 2.97 12.09
C ILE A 56 5.89 2.63 13.50
N THR A 57 4.99 3.47 14.05
CA THR A 57 4.37 3.21 15.35
C THR A 57 3.07 2.43 15.20
N GLY A 58 2.67 1.71 16.26
CA GLY A 58 1.39 1.02 16.28
C GLY A 58 0.18 1.97 16.17
N ALA A 59 0.30 3.23 16.62
CA ALA A 59 -0.73 4.24 16.43
C ALA A 59 -0.87 4.61 14.94
N ARG A 60 0.26 4.88 14.28
CA ARG A 60 0.29 5.20 12.86
C ARG A 60 -0.24 4.06 11.98
N ALA A 61 0.13 2.82 12.29
CA ALA A 61 -0.39 1.65 11.59
C ALA A 61 -1.92 1.54 11.70
N ARG A 62 -2.49 1.82 12.89
CA ARG A 62 -3.95 1.83 13.09
C ARG A 62 -4.64 2.96 12.33
N GLU A 63 -4.05 4.15 12.29
CA GLU A 63 -4.57 5.26 11.48
C GLU A 63 -4.63 4.91 9.99
N ILE A 64 -3.56 4.31 9.44
CA ILE A 64 -3.51 3.87 8.04
C ILE A 64 -4.59 2.82 7.77
N ALA A 65 -4.71 1.81 8.64
CA ALA A 65 -5.71 0.76 8.49
C ALA A 65 -7.15 1.31 8.57
N ALA A 66 -7.40 2.26 9.49
CA ALA A 66 -8.70 2.91 9.60
C ALA A 66 -9.04 3.72 8.34
N ALA A 67 -8.09 4.53 7.85
CA ALA A 67 -8.28 5.33 6.64
C ALA A 67 -8.55 4.46 5.40
N LEU A 68 -7.83 3.34 5.25
CA LEU A 68 -8.08 2.37 4.17
C LEU A 68 -9.46 1.70 4.31
N GLY A 69 -9.91 1.44 5.54
CA GLY A 69 -11.24 0.90 5.79
C GLY A 69 -12.38 1.80 5.29
N GLU A 70 -12.16 3.12 5.21
CA GLU A 70 -13.14 4.08 4.70
C GLU A 70 -13.30 4.06 3.18
N THR A 71 -12.34 3.50 2.42
CA THR A 71 -12.41 3.48 0.95
C THR A 71 -13.19 2.29 0.39
N GLY A 72 -13.56 1.33 1.24
CA GLY A 72 -14.28 0.11 0.82
C GLY A 72 -13.41 -0.97 0.16
N VAL A 73 -12.09 -0.78 0.05
CA VAL A 73 -11.16 -1.83 -0.39
C VAL A 73 -10.56 -2.55 0.80
N ALA A 74 -10.49 -3.88 0.74
CA ALA A 74 -9.90 -4.67 1.81
C ALA A 74 -8.36 -4.68 1.71
N ILE A 75 -7.68 -4.64 2.84
CA ILE A 75 -6.26 -5.00 2.90
C ILE A 75 -6.18 -6.52 2.84
N SER A 76 -5.74 -7.10 1.72
CA SER A 76 -5.60 -8.55 1.56
C SER A 76 -4.22 -9.06 1.96
N ALA A 77 -3.18 -8.24 1.78
CA ALA A 77 -1.80 -8.61 2.08
C ALA A 77 -0.92 -7.36 2.30
N LEU A 78 0.21 -7.60 2.96
CA LEU A 78 1.30 -6.67 3.16
C LEU A 78 2.52 -7.24 2.42
N GLY A 79 2.85 -6.64 1.27
CA GLY A 79 3.97 -7.06 0.43
C GLY A 79 5.28 -6.51 1.00
N TYR A 80 6.08 -7.38 1.61
CA TYR A 80 7.39 -7.03 2.18
C TYR A 80 8.52 -7.65 1.35
N TYR A 81 9.14 -6.84 0.49
CA TYR A 81 10.15 -7.27 -0.47
C TYR A 81 11.36 -6.32 -0.49
N PRO A 82 12.20 -6.32 0.56
CA PRO A 82 13.41 -5.49 0.61
C PRO A 82 14.38 -5.82 -0.53
#